data_AF-A0A4Q6GWL1-F1
#
_entry.id   AF-A0A4Q6GWL1-F1
#
_cell.length_a   1.000
_cell.length_b   1.000
_cell.length_c   1.000
_cell.angle_alpha   90.00
_cell.angle_beta   90.00
_cell.angle_gamma   90.00
#
_symmetry.space_group_name_H-M   'P 1'
#
loop_
_entity.id
_entity.type
_entity.pdbx_description
1 polymer ?
#
loop_
_entity_poly.entity_id
_entity_poly.type
_entity_poly.pdbx_seq_one_letter_code
_entity_poly.pdbx_strand_id
1 'polypeptide(L)'
;AVQMPDGTEAYTRNGSLQTSQNGLLTTAGGATIAGEGGPITIPPDVTVTVGGDGTISTVSTTDQPAVANILGRLKLVNPPAENMVRGDDGLFRLKDGGTAQPDPAVNVAGGALEGSNVSAMDAMVNMISLARSFETQMSLLKNAENNAMKATQILALN
;
A
#
# COMPACT_ATOMS: atom_id res chain seq x y z
N ALA A 1 4.01 3.97 -10.35
CA ALA A 1 3.70 2.55 -10.59
C ALA A 1 4.94 1.70 -10.30
N VAL A 2 4.79 0.39 -10.11
CA VAL A 2 5.89 -0.55 -9.92
C VAL A 2 5.78 -1.69 -10.92
N GLN A 3 6.93 -2.20 -11.36
CA GLN A 3 7.03 -3.35 -12.23
C GLN A 3 7.34 -4.59 -11.39
N MET A 4 6.52 -5.62 -11.56
CA MET A 4 6.71 -6.92 -10.94
C MET A 4 7.74 -7.75 -11.72
N PRO A 5 8.32 -8.79 -11.09
CA PRO A 5 9.22 -9.73 -11.76
C PRO A 5 8.61 -10.45 -12.97
N ASP A 6 7.28 -10.60 -12.99
CA ASP A 6 6.53 -11.19 -14.11
C ASP A 6 6.28 -10.19 -15.27
N GLY A 7 6.73 -8.94 -15.13
CA GLY A 7 6.54 -7.87 -16.11
C GLY A 7 5.21 -7.13 -15.98
N THR A 8 4.32 -7.53 -15.07
CA THR A 8 3.04 -6.85 -14.85
C THR A 8 3.22 -5.56 -14.04
N GLU A 9 2.27 -4.64 -14.19
CA GLU A 9 2.27 -3.36 -13.49
C GLU A 9 1.42 -3.43 -12.22
N ALA A 10 1.96 -2.90 -11.13
CA ALA A 10 1.27 -2.70 -9.87
C ALA A 10 1.34 -1.25 -9.39
N TYR A 11 0.56 -0.97 -8.36
CA TYR A 11 0.48 0.33 -7.74
C TYR A 11 0.73 0.21 -6.24
N THR A 12 1.43 1.22 -5.71
CA THR A 12 1.66 1.37 -4.28
C THR A 12 1.71 2.85 -3.96
N ARG A 13 1.29 3.20 -2.74
CA ARG A 13 1.51 4.53 -2.16
C ARG A 13 2.79 4.60 -1.32
N ASN A 14 3.54 3.50 -1.24
CA ASN A 14 4.78 3.47 -0.47
C ASN A 14 5.85 4.32 -1.16
N GLY A 15 6.18 5.47 -0.55
CA GLY A 15 7.23 6.39 -0.98
C GLY A 15 8.63 6.03 -0.48
N SER A 16 8.82 4.90 0.20
CA SER A 16 10.15 4.44 0.63
C SER A 16 10.90 3.85 -0.56
N LEU A 17 11.65 4.72 -1.24
CA LEU A 17 12.43 4.40 -2.42
C LEU A 17 13.91 4.23 -2.08
N GLN A 18 14.55 3.28 -2.75
CA GLN A 18 15.97 2.96 -2.59
C GLN A 18 16.59 2.58 -3.94
N THR A 19 17.87 2.90 -4.10
CA THR A 19 18.63 2.47 -5.28
C THR A 19 19.18 1.08 -5.05
N SER A 20 18.90 0.15 -5.96
CA SER A 20 19.44 -1.20 -5.96
C SER A 20 20.91 -1.22 -6.40
N GLN A 21 21.62 -2.33 -6.15
CA GLN A 21 23.02 -2.52 -6.59
C GLN A 21 23.19 -2.39 -8.12
N ASN A 22 22.13 -2.65 -8.88
CA ASN A 22 22.12 -2.52 -10.33
C ASN A 22 21.80 -1.07 -10.79
N GLY A 23 21.74 -0.11 -9.87
CA GLY A 23 21.34 1.28 -10.15
C GLY A 23 19.84 1.48 -10.33
N LEU A 24 19.01 0.43 -10.27
CA LEU A 24 17.56 0.55 -10.44
C LEU A 24 16.89 1.18 -9.22
N LEU A 25 15.94 2.09 -9.46
CA LEU A 25 15.09 2.62 -8.41
C LEU A 25 14.06 1.56 -8.00
N THR A 26 14.08 1.18 -6.73
CA THR A 26 13.23 0.13 -6.16
C THR A 26 12.52 0.64 -4.92
N THR A 27 11.42 0.00 -4.54
CA THR A 27 10.80 0.18 -3.22
C THR A 27 11.57 -0.61 -2.17
N ALA A 28 11.35 -0.32 -0.88
CA ALA A 28 11.85 -1.14 0.23
C ALA A 28 11.46 -2.64 0.14
N GLY A 29 10.36 -2.96 -0.55
CA GLY A 29 9.93 -4.33 -0.82
C GLY A 29 10.61 -4.99 -2.02
N GLY A 30 11.57 -4.32 -2.66
CA GLY A 30 12.33 -4.84 -3.81
C GLY A 30 11.63 -4.72 -5.16
N ALA A 31 10.42 -4.15 -5.22
CA ALA A 31 9.72 -3.92 -6.49
C ALA A 31 10.36 -2.75 -7.25
N THR A 32 10.60 -2.92 -8.55
CA THR A 32 11.23 -1.89 -9.39
C THR A 32 10.22 -0.80 -9.72
N ILE A 33 10.63 0.47 -9.67
CA ILE A 33 9.76 1.58 -10.03
C ILE A 33 9.65 1.71 -11.55
N ALA A 34 8.42 1.73 -12.05
CA ALA A 34 8.11 2.00 -13.45
C ALA A 34 7.81 3.50 -13.62
N GLY A 35 8.64 4.18 -14.41
CA GLY A 35 8.39 5.52 -14.91
C GLY A 35 7.56 5.51 -16.20
N GLU A 36 7.32 6.69 -16.77
CA GLU A 36 6.60 6.81 -18.06
C GLU A 36 7.35 6.18 -19.24
N GLY A 37 8.68 6.16 -19.19
CA GLY A 37 9.55 5.61 -20.23
C GLY A 37 10.12 4.23 -19.93
N GLY A 38 9.67 3.57 -18.86
CA GLY A 38 10.22 2.30 -18.38
C GLY A 38 10.91 2.40 -17.01
N PRO A 39 11.76 1.41 -16.63
CA PRO A 39 12.42 1.41 -15.34
C PRO A 39 13.40 2.57 -15.20
N ILE A 40 13.46 3.17 -14.01
CA ILE A 40 14.31 4.34 -13.75
C ILE A 40 15.64 3.85 -13.16
N THR A 41 16.73 4.18 -13.85
CA THR A 41 18.11 3.84 -13.43
C THR A 41 18.84 5.08 -12.97
N ILE A 42 19.42 5.01 -11.79
CA ILE A 42 20.16 6.07 -11.10
C ILE A 42 21.66 5.76 -11.19
N PRO A 43 22.46 6.65 -11.80
CA PRO A 43 23.91 6.53 -11.82
C PRO A 43 24.53 6.55 -10.42
N PRO A 44 25.75 6.00 -10.22
CA PRO A 44 26.49 6.19 -8.97
C PRO A 44 26.91 7.66 -8.78
N ASP A 45 27.24 8.03 -7.55
CA ASP A 45 27.82 9.33 -7.17
C ASP A 45 26.97 10.56 -7.48
N VAL A 46 25.63 10.41 -7.47
CA VAL A 46 24.67 11.50 -7.66
C VAL A 46 23.75 11.69 -6.47
N THR A 47 23.33 12.93 -6.23
CA THR A 47 22.22 13.24 -5.32
C THR A 47 20.91 13.22 -6.09
N VAL A 48 19.92 12.47 -5.61
CA VAL A 48 18.61 12.30 -6.25
C VAL A 48 17.60 13.27 -5.63
N THR A 49 16.86 13.97 -6.47
CA THR A 49 15.75 14.84 -6.07
C THR A 49 14.48 14.43 -6.80
N VAL A 50 13.35 14.46 -6.10
CA VAL A 50 12.03 14.18 -6.68
C VAL A 50 11.21 15.46 -6.64
N GLY A 51 10.84 15.96 -7.82
CA GLY A 51 9.96 17.10 -8.01
C GLY A 51 8.50 16.75 -7.68
N GLY A 52 7.69 17.78 -7.42
CA GLY A 52 6.29 17.58 -7.01
C GLY A 52 5.40 16.96 -8.09
N ASP A 53 5.80 17.05 -9.35
CA ASP A 53 5.19 16.42 -10.52
C ASP A 53 5.66 14.95 -10.73
N GLY A 54 6.50 14.44 -9.82
CA GLY A 54 7.08 13.10 -9.95
C GLY A 54 8.32 13.05 -10.83
N THR A 55 8.86 14.18 -11.29
CA THR A 55 10.11 14.22 -12.06
C THR A 55 11.28 13.88 -11.16
N ILE A 56 12.07 12.87 -11.55
CA ILE A 56 13.28 12.46 -10.84
C ILE A 56 14.48 13.09 -11.54
N SER A 57 15.18 13.93 -10.80
CA SER A 57 16.41 14.59 -11.25
C SER A 57 17.60 14.17 -10.39
N THR A 58 18.77 14.19 -10.98
CA THR A 58 20.03 13.93 -10.31
C THR A 58 21.00 15.07 -10.49
N VAL A 59 21.82 15.29 -9.46
CA VAL A 59 22.88 16.29 -9.46
C VAL A 59 24.18 15.54 -9.16
N SER A 60 25.19 15.68 -10.03
CA SER A 60 26.52 15.09 -9.83
C SER A 60 27.13 15.60 -8.53
N THR A 61 27.68 14.71 -7.70
CA THR A 61 28.38 15.11 -6.47
C THR A 61 29.85 15.45 -6.70
N THR A 62 30.40 15.10 -7.87
CA THR A 62 31.82 15.22 -8.21
C THR A 62 32.11 16.35 -9.20
N ASP A 63 31.17 16.68 -10.10
CA ASP A 63 31.38 17.71 -11.12
C ASP A 63 30.85 19.09 -10.69
N GLN A 64 31.62 20.14 -10.99
CA GLN A 64 31.22 21.54 -10.85
C GLN A 64 31.34 22.26 -12.21
N PRO A 65 30.28 22.92 -12.70
CA PRO A 65 28.99 23.13 -12.04
C PRO A 65 28.11 21.88 -12.05
N ALA A 66 27.45 21.62 -10.93
CA ALA A 66 26.56 20.48 -10.79
C ALA A 66 25.26 20.74 -11.56
N VAL A 67 25.15 20.21 -12.78
CA VAL A 67 23.96 20.35 -13.63
C VAL A 67 22.94 19.29 -13.23
N ALA A 68 21.68 19.71 -13.04
CA ALA A 68 20.58 18.79 -12.81
C ALA A 68 20.25 18.03 -14.11
N ASN A 69 20.35 16.72 -14.07
CA ASN A 69 19.94 15.84 -15.17
C ASN A 69 18.61 15.15 -14.84
N ILE A 70 17.67 15.15 -15.78
CA ILE A 70 16.37 14.49 -15.59
C ILE A 70 16.52 13.02 -16.02
N LEU A 71 16.31 12.10 -15.10
CA LEU A 71 16.37 10.66 -15.37
C LEU A 71 15.04 10.10 -15.87
N GLY A 72 13.93 10.71 -15.47
CA GLY A 72 12.59 10.30 -15.88
C GLY A 72 11.52 10.86 -14.96
N ARG A 73 10.27 10.47 -15.22
CA ARG A 73 9.11 10.85 -14.42
C ARG A 73 8.39 9.62 -13.93
N LEU A 74 8.01 9.64 -12.65
CA LEU A 74 7.19 8.62 -12.02
C LEU A 74 5.82 8.53 -12.73
N LYS A 75 5.37 7.32 -13.03
CA LYS A 75 3.99 7.11 -13.48
C LYS A 75 3.05 7.21 -12.29
N LEU A 76 2.45 8.39 -12.10
CA LEU A 76 1.44 8.68 -11.07
C LEU A 76 0.06 8.37 -11.62
N VAL A 77 -0.75 7.62 -10.88
CA VAL A 77 -2.07 7.17 -11.31
C VAL A 77 -3.07 7.36 -10.18
N ASN A 78 -4.34 7.58 -10.54
CA ASN A 78 -5.43 7.74 -9.58
C ASN A 78 -6.67 6.91 -9.98
N PRO A 79 -6.56 5.58 -10.11
CA PRO A 79 -7.72 4.74 -10.41
C PRO A 79 -8.71 4.75 -9.24
N PRO A 80 -10.03 4.67 -9.51
CA PRO A 80 -11.05 4.50 -8.47
C PRO A 80 -10.76 3.28 -7.59
N ALA A 81 -10.93 3.43 -6.26
CA ALA A 81 -10.63 2.37 -5.30
C ALA A 81 -11.46 1.09 -5.54
N GLU A 82 -12.68 1.24 -6.05
CA GLU A 82 -13.56 0.13 -6.44
C GLU A 82 -13.01 -0.74 -7.57
N ASN A 83 -12.10 -0.19 -8.39
CA ASN A 83 -11.47 -0.89 -9.50
C ASN A 83 -10.11 -1.50 -9.13
N MET A 84 -9.66 -1.29 -7.89
CA MET A 84 -8.41 -1.85 -7.39
C MET A 84 -8.63 -3.07 -6.51
N VAL A 85 -7.70 -4.01 -6.59
CA VAL A 85 -7.60 -5.17 -5.71
C VAL A 85 -6.20 -5.19 -5.12
N ARG A 86 -6.12 -5.38 -3.80
CA ARG A 86 -4.87 -5.57 -3.09
C ARG A 86 -4.46 -7.04 -3.18
N GLY A 87 -3.24 -7.30 -3.63
CA GLY A 87 -2.65 -8.65 -3.60
C GLY A 87 -2.02 -8.98 -2.24
N ASP A 88 -1.58 -10.22 -2.11
CA ASP A 88 -0.92 -10.74 -0.90
C ASP A 88 0.43 -10.07 -0.64
N ASP A 89 1.07 -9.56 -1.70
CA ASP A 89 2.28 -8.75 -1.69
C ASP A 89 2.05 -7.31 -1.19
N GLY A 90 0.80 -6.94 -0.92
CA GLY A 90 0.41 -5.59 -0.51
C GLY A 90 0.45 -4.55 -1.61
N LEU A 91 0.69 -4.96 -2.86
CA LEU A 91 0.58 -4.13 -4.05
C LEU A 91 -0.86 -4.15 -4.57
N PHE A 92 -1.26 -3.06 -5.21
CA PHE A 92 -2.57 -2.91 -5.83
C PHE A 92 -2.49 -3.20 -7.32
N ARG A 93 -3.52 -3.85 -7.85
CA ARG A 93 -3.70 -4.17 -9.27
C ARG A 93 -5.11 -3.77 -9.69
N LEU A 94 -5.33 -3.50 -10.97
CA LEU A 94 -6.68 -3.26 -11.48
C LEU A 94 -7.44 -4.59 -11.62
N LYS A 95 -8.74 -4.57 -11.35
CA LYS A 95 -9.64 -5.74 -11.47
C LYS A 95 -9.72 -6.31 -12.88
N ASP A 96 -9.61 -5.44 -13.88
CA ASP A 96 -9.65 -5.79 -15.30
C ASP A 96 -8.32 -6.34 -15.84
N GLY A 97 -7.27 -6.36 -15.00
CA GLY A 97 -5.92 -6.77 -15.41
C GLY A 97 -5.21 -5.77 -16.31
N GLY A 98 -5.78 -4.59 -16.52
CA GLY A 98 -5.19 -3.52 -17.33
C GLY A 98 -4.17 -2.66 -16.59
N THR A 99 -3.71 -1.61 -17.28
CA THR A 99 -2.84 -0.58 -16.70
C THR A 99 -3.62 0.71 -16.49
N ALA A 100 -3.40 1.39 -15.36
CA ALA A 100 -4.01 2.66 -15.06
C ALA A 100 -3.35 3.77 -15.90
N GLN A 101 -4.18 4.71 -16.35
CA GLN A 101 -3.71 5.88 -17.09
C GLN A 101 -3.04 6.87 -16.12
N PRO A 102 -1.95 7.54 -16.55
CA PRO A 102 -1.32 8.56 -15.74
C PRO A 102 -2.28 9.74 -15.51
N ASP A 103 -2.32 10.24 -14.28
CA ASP A 103 -3.13 11.39 -13.88
C ASP A 103 -2.21 12.56 -13.51
N PRO A 104 -2.16 13.64 -14.32
CA PRO A 104 -1.29 14.78 -14.08
C PRO A 104 -1.74 15.66 -12.90
N ALA A 105 -2.95 15.46 -12.36
CA ALA A 105 -3.41 16.17 -11.17
C ALA A 105 -2.79 15.62 -9.87
N VAL A 106 -2.22 14.41 -9.92
CA VAL A 106 -1.56 13.78 -8.78
C VAL A 106 -0.17 14.37 -8.61
N ASN A 107 0.09 14.85 -7.39
CA ASN A 107 1.39 15.37 -7.01
C ASN A 107 2.04 14.46 -5.96
N VAL A 108 3.37 14.50 -5.89
CA VAL A 108 4.18 13.84 -4.87
C VAL A 108 4.85 14.87 -3.98
N ALA A 109 5.13 14.50 -2.74
CA ALA A 109 5.93 15.29 -1.82
C ALA A 109 7.30 14.63 -1.67
N GLY A 110 8.33 15.22 -2.27
CA GLY A 110 9.71 14.77 -2.09
C GLY A 110 10.17 14.92 -0.63
N GLY A 111 10.88 13.92 -0.11
CA GLY A 111 11.42 13.95 1.26
C GLY A 111 10.40 13.67 2.37
N ALA A 112 9.17 13.31 2.04
CA ALA A 112 8.14 12.90 2.98
C ALA A 112 7.76 11.43 2.79
N LEU A 113 7.30 10.79 3.86
CA LEU A 113 6.71 9.45 3.82
C LEU A 113 5.24 9.53 4.22
N GLU A 114 4.37 8.89 3.43
CA GLU A 114 2.95 8.77 3.76
C GLU A 114 2.77 7.78 4.92
N GLY A 115 2.15 8.25 6.01
CA GLY A 115 1.81 7.43 7.17
C GLY A 115 0.52 6.64 6.98
N SER A 116 0.29 5.64 7.83
CA SER A 116 -1.01 4.97 7.88
C SER A 116 -2.08 5.91 8.42
N ASN A 117 -3.26 5.89 7.80
CA ASN A 117 -4.44 6.59 8.30
C ASN A 117 -5.15 5.83 9.44
N VAL A 118 -4.55 4.74 9.94
CA VAL A 118 -5.12 3.89 11.00
C VAL A 118 -4.43 4.18 12.33
N SER A 119 -5.24 4.44 13.35
CA SER A 119 -4.81 4.59 14.74
C SER A 119 -4.81 3.22 15.44
N ALA A 120 -3.66 2.82 15.99
CA ALA A 120 -3.52 1.56 16.72
C ALA A 120 -4.41 1.50 17.97
N MET A 121 -4.63 2.65 18.63
CA MET A 121 -5.48 2.72 19.81
C MET A 121 -6.94 2.42 19.46
N ASP A 122 -7.45 3.05 18.40
CA ASP A 122 -8.83 2.85 17.95
C ASP A 122 -9.05 1.41 17.45
N ALA A 123 -8.06 0.85 16.75
CA ALA A 123 -8.09 -0.55 16.32
C ALA A 123 -8.16 -1.52 17.52
N MET A 124 -7.39 -1.26 18.59
CA MET A 124 -7.43 -2.08 19.81
C MET A 124 -8.77 -1.95 20.55
N VAL A 125 -9.32 -0.73 20.68
CA VAL A 125 -10.63 -0.52 21.30
C VAL A 125 -11.72 -1.26 20.52
N ASN A 126 -11.68 -1.19 19.19
CA ASN A 126 -12.62 -1.92 18.33
C ASN A 126 -12.47 -3.45 18.48
N MET A 127 -11.26 -3.98 18.56
CA MET A 127 -11.01 -5.41 18.84
C MET A 127 -11.59 -5.82 20.19
N ILE A 128 -11.36 -5.03 21.25
CA ILE A 128 -11.88 -5.31 22.59
C ILE A 128 -13.41 -5.25 22.61
N SER A 129 -14.00 -4.26 21.93
CA SER A 129 -15.45 -4.13 21.80
C SER A 129 -16.05 -5.36 21.10
N LEU A 130 -15.45 -5.78 19.98
CA LEU A 130 -15.88 -6.95 19.23
C LEU A 130 -15.76 -8.24 20.07
N ALA A 131 -14.68 -8.41 20.83
CA ALA A 131 -14.50 -9.54 21.73
C ALA A 131 -15.57 -9.60 22.83
N ARG A 132 -15.92 -8.46 23.44
CA ARG A 132 -17.00 -8.39 24.45
C ARG A 132 -18.37 -8.67 23.82
N SER A 133 -18.64 -8.14 22.62
CA SER A 133 -19.88 -8.43 21.90
C SER A 133 -20.00 -9.92 21.60
N PHE A 134 -18.92 -10.56 21.15
CA PHE A 134 -18.87 -12.00 20.93
C PHE A 134 -19.10 -12.79 22.23
N GLU A 135 -18.46 -12.41 23.34
CA GLU A 135 -18.65 -13.05 24.64
C GLU A 135 -20.11 -12.93 25.13
N THR A 136 -20.71 -11.75 24.97
CA THR A 136 -22.12 -11.50 25.32
C THR A 136 -23.05 -12.38 24.47
N GLN A 137 -22.81 -12.45 23.16
CA GLN A 137 -23.57 -13.33 22.25
C GLN A 137 -23.45 -14.81 22.67
N MET A 138 -22.26 -15.25 23.04
CA MET A 138 -22.03 -16.63 23.51
C MET A 138 -22.72 -16.90 24.86
N SER A 139 -22.71 -15.93 25.78
CA SER A 139 -23.40 -16.03 27.06
C SER A 139 -24.92 -16.13 26.88
N LEU A 140 -25.50 -15.33 25.98
CA LEU A 140 -26.92 -15.41 25.64
C LEU A 140 -27.29 -16.79 25.06
N LEU A 141 -26.46 -17.33 24.17
CA LEU A 141 -26.61 -18.67 23.60
C LEU A 141 -26.61 -19.76 24.69
N LYS A 142 -25.62 -19.73 25.59
CA LYS A 142 -25.55 -20.67 26.73
C LYS A 142 -26.75 -20.55 27.66
N ASN A 143 -27.26 -19.35 27.89
CA ASN A 143 -28.46 -19.14 28.69
C ASN A 143 -29.72 -19.70 27.99
N ALA A 144 -29.83 -19.51 26.68
CA ALA A 144 -30.91 -20.06 25.88
C ALA A 144 -30.89 -21.61 25.90
N GLU A 145 -29.72 -22.22 25.73
CA GLU A 145 -29.54 -23.68 25.85
C GLU A 145 -29.93 -24.21 27.23
N ASN A 146 -29.47 -23.54 28.30
CA ASN A 146 -29.84 -23.91 29.66
C ASN A 146 -31.36 -23.81 29.91
N ASN A 147 -32.00 -22.75 29.42
CA ASN A 147 -33.45 -22.59 29.52
C ASN A 147 -34.19 -23.68 28.75
N ALA A 148 -33.74 -24.03 27.53
CA ALA A 148 -34.32 -25.10 26.74
C ALA A 148 -34.20 -26.48 27.43
N MET A 149 -33.05 -26.78 28.03
CA MET A 149 -32.87 -28.02 28.80
C MET A 149 -33.82 -28.10 30.00
N LYS A 150 -33.95 -27.02 30.77
CA LYS A 150 -34.87 -26.96 31.91
C LYS A 150 -36.34 -27.11 31.49
N ALA A 151 -36.74 -26.45 30.40
CA ALA A 151 -38.09 -26.60 29.85
C ALA A 151 -38.39 -28.04 29.45
N THR A 152 -37.42 -28.72 28.83
CA THR A 152 -37.52 -30.13 28.43
C THR A 152 -37.68 -31.05 29.64
N GLN A 153 -36.96 -30.79 30.75
CA GLN A 153 -37.14 -31.54 32.00
C GLN A 153 -38.55 -31.41 32.58
N ILE A 154 -39.15 -30.22 32.54
CA ILE A 154 -40.53 -30.03 33.00
C ILE A 154 -41.53 -30.81 32.13
N LEU A 155 -41.33 -30.81 30.81
CA LEU A 155 -42.15 -31.58 29.88
C LEU A 155 -42.08 -33.10 30.13
N ALA A 156 -40.94 -33.63 30.58
CA ALA A 156 -40.76 -35.06 30.84
C ALA A 156 -41.34 -35.54 32.18
N LEU A 157 -41.74 -34.63 33.07
CA LEU A 157 -42.31 -34.93 34.39
C LEU A 157 -43.85 -35.02 34.38
N ASN A 158 -44.49 -34.74 33.25
CA ASN A 158 -45.93 -34.91 33.00
C ASN A 158 -46.16 -36.02 31.97
#